data_AF-A0A843GME4-F1
#
_entry.id   AF-A0A843GME4-F1
#
_cell.length_a   1.000
_cell.length_b   1.000
_cell.length_c   1.000
_cell.angle_alpha   90.00
_cell.angle_beta   90.00
_cell.angle_gamma   90.00
#
_symmetry.space_group_name_H-M   'P 1'
#
loop_
_entity.id
_entity.type
_entity.pdbx_description
1 polymer ?
#
loop_
_entity_poly.entity_id
_entity_poly.type
_entity_poly.pdbx_seq_one_letter_code
_entity_poly.pdbx_strand_id
1 'polypeptide(L)'
;MATVIFSNAGDVDTAVLKFIWRGIPNVKLVEVNKQTANAKEIVEAAIEAEHDTLICCGHGSAMGLYNPAGTGYSFLINRQNYKKIKVNRFIGVWCHASEYGESVHLKGFYSSMFISNKKEAEMNHCYQASEKAITEQEILFALRLNELIKEYTPMKKWVGMLNDAADKTIDVVKFNYDGLKYLTKFEGEVPEYNEYGYRTYNYGSSYSGSSYHSSSSTGSFRTGHWDYTLNRYVYDDEVKKEEKKAATPQKSLSSPSAEDLRKIYGTGATKKEEPKKEAAKIPPQMDTDWESLQEAEDRAWENYQC
;
A
#
# COMPACT_ATOMS: atom_id res chain seq x y z
N MET A 1 -1.11 -22.85 0.90
CA MET A 1 -0.75 -22.22 2.21
C MET A 1 -0.32 -20.80 1.88
N ALA A 2 -0.56 -19.82 2.74
CA ALA A 2 -0.12 -18.45 2.44
C ALA A 2 0.68 -17.88 3.61
N THR A 3 1.75 -17.18 3.31
CA THR A 3 2.50 -16.39 4.28
C THR A 3 2.21 -14.91 4.04
N VAL A 4 1.94 -14.18 5.11
CA VAL A 4 1.73 -12.72 5.08
C VAL A 4 2.88 -12.07 5.82
N ILE A 5 3.57 -11.15 5.16
CA ILE A 5 4.48 -10.19 5.80
C ILE A 5 3.73 -8.86 5.84
N PHE A 6 3.37 -8.44 7.05
CA PHE A 6 2.67 -7.17 7.27
C PHE A 6 3.59 -6.19 7.99
N SER A 7 3.95 -5.11 7.30
CA SER A 7 4.67 -3.97 7.87
C SER A 7 3.67 -3.08 8.61
N ASN A 8 3.51 -3.32 9.91
CA ASN A 8 2.63 -2.57 10.77
C ASN A 8 3.37 -1.38 11.41
N ALA A 9 3.26 -0.20 10.81
CA ALA A 9 3.84 1.02 11.36
C ALA A 9 3.07 1.60 12.57
N GLY A 10 1.88 1.05 12.86
CA GLY A 10 1.02 1.45 13.96
C GLY A 10 0.01 2.56 13.62
N ASP A 11 -0.09 2.95 12.36
CA ASP A 11 -1.10 3.88 11.84
C ASP A 11 -2.37 3.18 11.33
N VAL A 12 -3.38 3.99 11.05
CA VAL A 12 -4.68 3.55 10.55
C VAL A 12 -4.67 3.30 9.04
N ASP A 13 -3.82 4.01 8.29
CA ASP A 13 -3.75 3.98 6.82
C ASP A 13 -3.57 2.56 6.29
N THR A 14 -2.69 1.78 6.92
CA THR A 14 -2.40 0.40 6.48
C THR A 14 -3.21 -0.68 7.20
N ALA A 15 -4.01 -0.31 8.20
CA ALA A 15 -4.77 -1.27 9.00
C ALA A 15 -5.85 -2.01 8.19
N VAL A 16 -6.40 -1.35 7.16
CA VAL A 16 -7.39 -1.93 6.24
C VAL A 16 -6.81 -3.07 5.39
N LEU A 17 -5.49 -3.15 5.22
CA LEU A 17 -4.86 -4.23 4.45
C LEU A 17 -5.05 -5.60 5.11
N LYS A 18 -5.36 -5.65 6.41
CA LYS A 18 -5.72 -6.89 7.14
C LYS A 18 -6.90 -7.64 6.50
N PHE A 19 -7.76 -6.95 5.75
CA PHE A 19 -8.84 -7.58 5.01
C PHE A 19 -8.35 -8.47 3.85
N ILE A 20 -7.13 -8.26 3.33
CA ILE A 20 -6.55 -9.07 2.23
C ILE A 20 -6.43 -10.54 2.62
N TRP A 21 -6.10 -10.85 3.88
CA TRP A 21 -5.93 -12.24 4.35
C TRP A 21 -6.97 -12.70 5.38
N ARG A 22 -7.98 -11.87 5.66
CA ARG A 22 -9.04 -12.22 6.62
C ARG A 22 -9.77 -13.49 6.18
N GLY A 23 -9.90 -14.45 7.09
CA GLY A 23 -10.65 -15.69 6.86
C GLY A 23 -10.03 -16.65 5.83
N ILE A 24 -8.80 -16.41 5.37
CA ILE A 24 -8.05 -17.38 4.58
C ILE A 24 -7.52 -18.47 5.53
N PRO A 25 -7.79 -19.76 5.28
CA PRO A 25 -7.28 -20.83 6.15
C PRO A 25 -5.77 -21.02 5.97
N ASN A 26 -5.10 -21.44 7.05
CA ASN A 26 -3.67 -21.77 7.04
C ASN A 26 -2.77 -20.60 6.57
N VAL A 27 -3.06 -19.39 7.05
CA VAL A 27 -2.18 -18.22 6.88
C VAL A 27 -1.12 -18.20 7.98
N LYS A 28 0.15 -18.14 7.58
CA LYS A 28 1.26 -17.80 8.48
C LYS A 28 1.44 -16.28 8.47
N LEU A 29 1.06 -15.61 9.54
CA LEU A 29 1.25 -14.17 9.68
C LEU A 29 2.60 -13.85 10.33
N VAL A 30 3.38 -13.00 9.67
CA VAL A 30 4.57 -12.32 10.18
C VAL A 30 4.25 -10.83 10.21
N GLU A 31 3.74 -10.37 11.35
CA GLU A 31 3.46 -8.97 11.60
C GLU A 31 4.69 -8.32 12.25
N VAL A 32 5.25 -7.31 11.59
CA VAL A 32 6.42 -6.56 12.07
C VAL A 32 5.97 -5.17 12.48
N ASN A 33 6.33 -4.74 13.69
CA ASN A 33 6.08 -3.42 14.24
C ASN A 33 7.35 -2.84 14.91
N LYS A 34 7.23 -1.65 15.50
CA LYS A 34 8.33 -0.95 16.19
C LYS A 34 8.99 -1.76 17.31
N GLN A 35 8.30 -2.77 17.86
CA GLN A 35 8.77 -3.61 18.96
C GLN A 35 9.29 -4.97 18.50
N THR A 36 9.21 -5.29 17.20
CA THR A 36 9.66 -6.58 16.68
C THR A 36 11.18 -6.66 16.68
N ALA A 37 11.74 -7.44 17.61
CA ALA A 37 13.16 -7.78 17.59
C ALA A 37 13.47 -8.77 16.44
N ASN A 38 14.67 -8.67 15.85
CA ASN A 38 15.14 -9.55 14.77
C ASN A 38 14.19 -9.62 13.57
N ALA A 39 13.56 -8.49 13.22
CA ALA A 39 12.59 -8.40 12.13
C ALA A 39 13.15 -8.93 10.80
N LYS A 40 14.42 -8.63 10.52
CA LYS A 40 15.14 -9.13 9.34
C LYS A 40 15.14 -10.66 9.30
N GLU A 41 15.63 -11.31 10.35
CA GLU A 41 15.80 -12.76 10.40
C GLU A 41 14.47 -13.50 10.31
N ILE A 42 13.43 -12.99 11.02
CA ILE A 42 12.08 -13.58 10.99
C ILE A 42 11.47 -13.47 9.59
N VAL A 43 11.62 -12.32 8.94
CA VAL A 43 11.11 -12.11 7.58
C VAL A 43 11.86 -12.95 6.55
N GLU A 44 13.18 -13.00 6.60
CA GLU A 44 13.96 -13.84 5.68
C GLU A 44 13.62 -15.31 5.82
N ALA A 45 13.50 -15.82 7.06
CA ALA A 45 13.07 -17.19 7.31
C ALA A 45 11.65 -17.47 6.80
N ALA A 46 10.75 -16.49 6.86
CA ALA A 46 9.40 -16.63 6.34
C ALA A 46 9.36 -16.63 4.80
N ILE A 47 10.18 -15.80 4.16
CA ILE A 47 10.35 -15.78 2.69
C ILE A 47 10.88 -17.12 2.20
N GLU A 48 11.93 -17.64 2.84
CA GLU A 48 12.60 -18.88 2.42
C GLU A 48 11.71 -20.12 2.60
N ALA A 49 10.85 -20.12 3.63
CA ALA A 49 9.96 -21.24 3.93
C ALA A 49 8.67 -21.28 3.08
N GLU A 50 8.30 -20.18 2.42
CA GLU A 50 7.08 -20.11 1.62
C GLU A 50 7.37 -20.41 0.14
N HIS A 51 6.50 -21.20 -0.48
CA HIS A 51 6.64 -21.62 -1.88
C HIS A 51 5.35 -21.46 -2.70
N ASP A 52 4.20 -21.28 -2.06
CA ASP A 52 2.92 -21.13 -2.73
C ASP A 52 2.52 -19.65 -2.86
N THR A 53 2.19 -18.99 -1.76
CA THR A 53 1.66 -17.62 -1.80
C THR A 53 2.30 -16.73 -0.73
N LEU A 54 2.96 -15.66 -1.16
CA LEU A 54 3.53 -14.64 -0.27
C LEU A 54 2.83 -13.30 -0.51
N ILE A 55 2.20 -12.78 0.54
CA ILE A 55 1.55 -11.47 0.56
C ILE A 55 2.42 -10.52 1.38
N CYS A 56 2.87 -9.43 0.77
CA CYS A 56 3.69 -8.41 1.40
C CYS A 56 2.96 -7.08 1.34
N CYS A 57 2.66 -6.47 2.49
CA CYS A 57 1.85 -5.25 2.52
C CYS A 57 2.12 -4.33 3.72
N GLY A 58 1.76 -3.06 3.57
CA GLY A 58 2.00 -1.98 4.54
C GLY A 58 2.54 -0.74 3.84
N HIS A 59 3.31 0.08 4.57
CA HIS A 59 4.00 1.24 3.98
C HIS A 59 5.25 0.82 3.20
N GLY A 60 5.60 1.59 2.18
CA GLY A 60 6.81 1.34 1.41
C GLY A 60 7.10 2.40 0.37
N SER A 61 8.05 2.08 -0.50
CA SER A 61 8.42 2.89 -1.67
C SER A 61 8.91 1.99 -2.81
N ALA A 62 9.39 2.60 -3.90
CA ALA A 62 10.04 1.90 -5.00
C ALA A 62 11.30 1.12 -4.57
N MET A 63 11.86 1.42 -3.39
CA MET A 63 13.00 0.67 -2.83
C MET A 63 12.60 -0.61 -2.10
N GLY A 64 11.33 -0.73 -1.68
CA GLY A 64 10.84 -1.90 -0.96
C GLY A 64 9.72 -1.63 0.05
N LEU A 65 9.33 -2.67 0.77
CA LEU A 65 8.39 -2.61 1.89
C LEU A 65 9.14 -2.15 3.14
N TYR A 66 8.69 -1.08 3.82
CA TYR A 66 9.40 -0.52 4.96
C TYR A 66 9.49 -1.49 6.14
N ASN A 67 10.53 -1.31 6.96
CA ASN A 67 10.70 -2.01 8.22
C ASN A 67 10.40 -1.06 9.40
N PRO A 68 9.23 -1.18 10.03
CA PRO A 68 8.86 -0.31 11.15
C PRO A 68 9.64 -0.61 12.42
N ALA A 69 10.30 -1.77 12.54
CA ALA A 69 11.11 -2.12 13.69
C ALA A 69 12.39 -1.29 13.81
N GLY A 70 12.84 -0.67 12.71
CA GLY A 70 14.09 0.11 12.67
C GLY A 70 15.37 -0.68 12.95
N THR A 71 15.27 -2.01 13.12
CA THR A 71 16.40 -2.91 13.38
C THR A 71 16.69 -3.76 12.14
N GLY A 72 17.97 -3.88 11.77
CA GLY A 72 18.38 -4.57 10.55
C GLY A 72 18.29 -3.65 9.31
N TYR A 73 17.61 -4.10 8.25
CA TYR A 73 17.41 -3.30 7.04
C TYR A 73 16.29 -2.28 7.21
N SER A 74 16.38 -1.14 6.52
CA SER A 74 15.28 -0.16 6.44
C SER A 74 14.01 -0.70 5.77
N PHE A 75 14.13 -1.86 5.09
CA PHE A 75 13.06 -2.49 4.32
C PHE A 75 12.99 -4.00 4.61
N LEU A 76 11.79 -4.52 4.84
CA LEU A 76 11.51 -5.96 5.02
C LEU A 76 11.64 -6.73 3.71
N ILE A 77 11.23 -6.12 2.60
CA ILE A 77 11.39 -6.65 1.24
C ILE A 77 12.25 -5.67 0.47
N ASN A 78 13.40 -6.11 -0.03
CA ASN A 78 14.42 -5.21 -0.59
C ASN A 78 15.30 -5.91 -1.63
N ARG A 79 16.29 -5.19 -2.18
CA ARG A 79 17.22 -5.72 -3.20
C ARG A 79 18.17 -6.80 -2.67
N GLN A 80 18.39 -6.89 -1.37
CA GLN A 80 19.29 -7.87 -0.76
C GLN A 80 18.60 -9.21 -0.54
N ASN A 81 17.28 -9.24 -0.32
CA ASN A 81 16.53 -10.48 -0.04
C ASN A 81 15.58 -10.95 -1.15
N TYR A 82 15.28 -10.16 -2.19
CA TYR A 82 14.32 -10.56 -3.23
C TYR A 82 14.67 -11.90 -3.91
N LYS A 83 15.97 -12.21 -4.07
CA LYS A 83 16.42 -13.46 -4.70
C LYS A 83 16.02 -14.71 -3.91
N LYS A 84 15.69 -14.57 -2.63
CA LYS A 84 15.20 -15.63 -1.76
C LYS A 84 13.72 -15.93 -1.98
N ILE A 85 12.97 -15.02 -2.60
CA ILE A 85 11.54 -15.18 -2.90
C ILE A 85 11.41 -16.18 -4.06
N LYS A 86 10.85 -17.36 -3.79
CA LYS A 86 10.66 -18.47 -4.77
C LYS A 86 9.20 -18.93 -4.88
N VAL A 87 8.26 -18.06 -4.55
CA VAL A 87 6.83 -18.40 -4.49
C VAL A 87 6.15 -18.46 -5.86
N ASN A 88 5.07 -19.24 -5.95
CA ASN A 88 4.21 -19.27 -7.14
C ASN A 88 3.39 -17.97 -7.31
N ARG A 89 2.93 -17.39 -6.19
CA ARG A 89 2.14 -16.15 -6.14
C ARG A 89 2.77 -15.14 -5.20
N PHE A 90 3.48 -14.15 -5.77
CA PHE A 90 3.94 -12.98 -5.03
C PHE A 90 2.92 -11.83 -5.19
N ILE A 91 2.56 -11.21 -4.08
CA ILE A 91 1.55 -10.15 -4.01
C ILE A 91 2.14 -9.01 -3.20
N GLY A 92 2.40 -7.87 -3.83
CA GLY A 92 2.92 -6.66 -3.19
C GLY A 92 1.89 -5.54 -3.15
N VAL A 93 1.50 -5.12 -1.94
CA VAL A 93 0.54 -4.02 -1.73
C VAL A 93 1.14 -2.99 -0.79
N TRP A 94 1.82 -2.01 -1.37
CA TRP A 94 2.36 -0.82 -0.72
C TRP A 94 2.57 0.27 -1.77
N CYS A 95 2.78 1.52 -1.35
CA CYS A 95 3.05 2.63 -2.27
C CYS A 95 4.30 2.34 -3.12
N HIS A 96 4.15 2.39 -4.44
CA HIS A 96 5.21 2.12 -5.42
C HIS A 96 5.70 0.67 -5.48
N ALA A 97 4.89 -0.31 -5.07
CA ALA A 97 5.27 -1.72 -5.12
C ALA A 97 5.61 -2.23 -6.53
N SER A 98 4.90 -1.74 -7.54
CA SER A 98 5.15 -2.13 -8.94
C SER A 98 6.51 -1.68 -9.42
N GLU A 99 6.96 -0.49 -9.02
CA GLU A 99 8.28 0.05 -9.40
C GLU A 99 9.39 -0.76 -8.73
N TYR A 100 9.20 -1.18 -7.47
CA TYR A 100 10.09 -2.15 -6.83
C TYR A 100 10.15 -3.45 -7.65
N GLY A 101 9.00 -4.07 -7.93
CA GLY A 101 8.92 -5.33 -8.69
C GLY A 101 9.59 -5.22 -10.05
N GLU A 102 9.38 -4.10 -10.74
CA GLU A 102 10.03 -3.76 -12.00
C GLU A 102 11.55 -3.67 -11.87
N SER A 103 12.03 -3.04 -10.79
CA SER A 103 13.45 -2.79 -10.58
C SER A 103 14.27 -4.02 -10.17
N VAL A 104 13.61 -5.08 -9.67
CA VAL A 104 14.25 -6.34 -9.23
C VAL A 104 13.82 -7.56 -10.03
N HIS A 105 12.96 -7.40 -11.05
CA HIS A 105 12.54 -8.53 -11.89
C HIS A 105 11.79 -9.62 -11.14
N LEU A 106 11.00 -9.18 -10.15
CA LEU A 106 10.16 -10.07 -9.38
C LEU A 106 8.79 -10.19 -10.06
N LYS A 107 8.45 -11.42 -10.44
CA LYS A 107 7.14 -11.77 -10.99
C LYS A 107 6.09 -11.70 -9.90
N GLY A 108 4.94 -11.09 -10.17
CA GLY A 108 3.87 -10.98 -9.17
C GLY A 108 2.79 -9.98 -9.52
N PHE A 109 1.82 -9.86 -8.62
CA PHE A 109 0.82 -8.80 -8.63
C PHE A 109 1.28 -7.65 -7.72
N TYR A 110 1.10 -6.41 -8.17
CA TYR A 110 1.58 -5.22 -7.48
C TYR A 110 0.54 -4.09 -7.53
N SER A 111 0.42 -3.33 -6.44
CA SER A 111 -0.05 -1.95 -6.50
C SER A 111 1.04 -1.02 -7.04
N SER A 112 0.68 0.13 -7.61
CA SER A 112 1.63 1.24 -7.82
C SER A 112 1.59 2.17 -6.60
N MET A 113 1.54 3.49 -6.78
CA MET A 113 1.04 4.38 -5.75
C MET A 113 -0.38 3.96 -5.38
N PHE A 114 -0.66 3.81 -4.09
CA PHE A 114 -1.95 3.41 -3.59
C PHE A 114 -2.40 4.43 -2.55
N ILE A 115 -3.29 5.33 -2.96
CA ILE A 115 -3.84 6.39 -2.11
C ILE A 115 -4.67 5.73 -1.00
N SER A 116 -4.30 6.02 0.24
CA SER A 116 -4.88 5.45 1.46
C SER A 116 -5.45 6.48 2.44
N ASN A 117 -5.21 7.76 2.19
CA ASN A 117 -5.74 8.84 3.03
C ASN A 117 -5.99 10.11 2.20
N LYS A 118 -6.64 11.10 2.83
CA LYS A 118 -7.03 12.34 2.15
C LYS A 118 -5.83 13.16 1.67
N LYS A 119 -4.74 13.17 2.45
CA LYS A 119 -3.52 13.93 2.12
C LYS A 119 -2.82 13.35 0.89
N GLU A 120 -2.70 12.03 0.79
CA GLU A 120 -2.20 11.35 -0.41
C GLU A 120 -3.07 11.61 -1.63
N ALA A 121 -4.39 11.65 -1.45
CA ALA A 121 -5.32 11.98 -2.52
C ALA A 121 -5.03 13.38 -3.08
N GLU A 122 -4.89 14.38 -2.21
CA GLU A 122 -4.60 15.76 -2.60
C GLU A 122 -3.25 15.92 -3.29
N MET A 123 -2.20 15.23 -2.80
CA MET A 123 -0.88 15.21 -3.43
C MET A 123 -0.88 14.58 -4.83
N ASN A 124 -1.83 13.67 -5.09
CA ASN A 124 -1.99 13.00 -6.38
C ASN A 124 -3.16 13.56 -7.21
N HIS A 125 -3.61 14.78 -6.89
CA HIS A 125 -4.66 15.49 -7.61
C HIS A 125 -6.03 14.77 -7.66
N CYS A 126 -6.32 13.98 -6.65
CA CYS A 126 -7.62 13.34 -6.41
C CYS A 126 -8.36 14.11 -5.30
N TYR A 127 -9.46 14.77 -5.65
CA TYR A 127 -10.16 15.70 -4.77
C TYR A 127 -11.61 15.29 -4.46
N GLN A 128 -12.17 14.34 -5.20
CA GLN A 128 -13.60 14.02 -5.14
C GLN A 128 -13.98 13.17 -3.92
N ALA A 129 -13.10 12.26 -3.49
CA ALA A 129 -13.40 11.35 -2.40
C ALA A 129 -13.23 12.02 -1.02
N SER A 130 -14.17 11.76 -0.10
CA SER A 130 -13.98 12.02 1.33
C SER A 130 -13.07 10.96 1.94
N GLU A 131 -12.49 11.24 3.10
CA GLU A 131 -11.67 10.26 3.83
C GLU A 131 -12.42 8.94 4.09
N LYS A 132 -13.68 9.03 4.53
CA LYS A 132 -14.55 7.86 4.68
C LYS A 132 -14.72 7.06 3.39
N ALA A 133 -14.89 7.75 2.26
CA ALA A 133 -15.00 7.08 0.96
C ALA A 133 -13.69 6.42 0.55
N ILE A 134 -12.54 7.03 0.83
CA ILE A 134 -11.21 6.45 0.59
C ILE A 134 -11.07 5.13 1.38
N THR A 135 -11.31 5.17 2.70
CA THR A 135 -11.24 3.97 3.54
C THR A 135 -12.21 2.87 3.08
N GLU A 136 -13.46 3.22 2.72
CA GLU A 136 -14.45 2.26 2.20
C GLU A 136 -13.96 1.56 0.92
N GLN A 137 -13.34 2.32 0.02
CA GLN A 137 -12.82 1.79 -1.25
C GLN A 137 -11.57 0.92 -1.06
N GLU A 138 -10.73 1.22 -0.08
CA GLU A 138 -9.59 0.38 0.27
C GLU A 138 -10.00 -0.95 0.88
N ILE A 139 -10.97 -0.93 1.80
CA ILE A 139 -11.55 -2.17 2.34
C ILE A 139 -12.16 -2.99 1.21
N LEU A 140 -12.88 -2.35 0.28
CA LEU A 140 -13.45 -3.01 -0.87
C LEU A 140 -12.38 -3.63 -1.78
N PHE A 141 -11.28 -2.93 -2.05
CA PHE A 141 -10.13 -3.46 -2.77
C PHE A 141 -9.53 -4.68 -2.04
N ALA A 142 -9.29 -4.58 -0.73
CA ALA A 142 -8.72 -5.65 0.07
C ALA A 142 -9.61 -6.90 0.09
N LEU A 143 -10.93 -6.73 0.19
CA LEU A 143 -11.90 -7.83 0.12
C LEU A 143 -11.94 -8.50 -1.26
N ARG A 144 -11.90 -7.71 -2.34
CA ARG A 144 -11.83 -8.26 -3.71
C ARG A 144 -10.55 -9.04 -3.94
N LEU A 145 -9.42 -8.53 -3.46
CA LEU A 145 -8.14 -9.23 -3.53
C LEU A 145 -8.18 -10.53 -2.70
N ASN A 146 -8.79 -10.50 -1.51
CA ASN A 146 -9.02 -11.69 -0.68
C ASN A 146 -9.80 -12.78 -1.43
N GLU A 147 -10.90 -12.42 -2.11
CA GLU A 147 -11.68 -13.36 -2.92
C GLU A 147 -10.81 -14.01 -4.01
N LEU A 148 -10.03 -13.21 -4.75
CA LEU A 148 -9.14 -13.71 -5.79
C LEU A 148 -8.07 -14.67 -5.25
N ILE A 149 -7.53 -14.38 -4.06
CA ILE A 149 -6.56 -15.24 -3.37
C ILE A 149 -7.20 -16.56 -2.96
N LYS A 150 -8.39 -16.51 -2.31
CA LYS A 150 -9.14 -17.68 -1.80
C LYS A 150 -9.55 -18.64 -2.90
N GLU A 151 -10.08 -18.10 -3.99
CA GLU A 151 -10.53 -18.91 -5.14
C GLU A 151 -9.35 -19.42 -5.99
N TYR A 152 -8.11 -19.11 -5.59
CA TYR A 152 -6.89 -19.43 -6.33
C TYR A 152 -6.97 -18.98 -7.80
N THR A 153 -7.57 -17.81 -8.03
CA THR A 153 -7.78 -17.28 -9.38
C THR A 153 -6.43 -17.01 -10.05
N PRO A 154 -6.23 -17.32 -11.35
CA PRO A 154 -4.98 -17.03 -12.04
C PRO A 154 -4.61 -15.53 -12.00
N MET A 155 -3.45 -15.17 -11.45
CA MET A 155 -3.03 -13.78 -11.22
C MET A 155 -3.05 -12.89 -12.47
N LYS A 156 -2.80 -13.48 -13.65
CA LYS A 156 -2.89 -12.77 -14.94
C LYS A 156 -4.25 -12.14 -15.24
N LYS A 157 -5.32 -12.59 -14.56
CA LYS A 157 -6.67 -12.05 -14.71
C LYS A 157 -7.01 -10.97 -13.68
N TRP A 158 -6.21 -10.83 -12.61
CA TRP A 158 -6.58 -10.03 -11.45
C TRP A 158 -6.73 -8.55 -11.78
N VAL A 159 -5.79 -7.97 -12.52
CA VAL A 159 -5.83 -6.54 -12.90
C VAL A 159 -7.14 -6.25 -13.64
N GLY A 160 -7.49 -7.04 -14.65
CA GLY A 160 -8.76 -6.91 -15.38
C GLY A 160 -9.98 -7.08 -14.48
N MET A 161 -10.04 -8.16 -13.69
CA MET A 161 -11.18 -8.42 -12.80
C MET A 161 -11.39 -7.35 -11.74
N LEU A 162 -10.30 -6.81 -11.17
CA LEU A 162 -10.35 -5.72 -10.21
C LEU A 162 -10.83 -4.43 -10.89
N ASN A 163 -10.29 -4.10 -12.07
CA ASN A 163 -10.69 -2.92 -12.83
C ASN A 163 -12.15 -2.97 -13.27
N ASP A 164 -12.65 -4.14 -13.68
CA ASP A 164 -14.05 -4.34 -14.08
C ASP A 164 -15.02 -4.14 -12.89
N ALA A 165 -14.58 -4.46 -11.67
CA ALA A 165 -15.37 -4.27 -10.46
C ALA A 165 -15.28 -2.84 -9.88
N ALA A 166 -14.31 -2.03 -10.33
CA ALA A 166 -14.01 -0.73 -9.74
C ALA A 166 -15.03 0.34 -10.15
N ASP A 167 -15.49 1.16 -9.19
CA ASP A 167 -16.25 2.36 -9.51
C ASP A 167 -15.28 3.50 -9.89
N LYS A 168 -14.90 3.53 -11.17
CA LYS A 168 -13.98 4.53 -11.72
C LYS A 168 -14.58 5.94 -11.85
N THR A 169 -15.82 6.16 -11.40
CA THR A 169 -16.36 7.51 -11.28
C THR A 169 -15.76 8.26 -10.08
N ILE A 170 -15.15 7.53 -9.13
CA ILE A 170 -14.39 8.07 -8.01
C ILE A 170 -12.92 8.16 -8.42
N ASP A 171 -12.34 9.36 -8.41
CA ASP A 171 -10.96 9.62 -8.86
C ASP A 171 -9.90 8.77 -8.14
N VAL A 172 -9.95 8.64 -6.82
CA VAL A 172 -9.05 7.78 -6.04
C VAL A 172 -9.15 6.32 -6.45
N VAL A 173 -10.36 5.82 -6.71
CA VAL A 173 -10.57 4.44 -7.17
C VAL A 173 -9.95 4.26 -8.56
N LYS A 174 -10.22 5.20 -9.47
CA LYS A 174 -9.62 5.18 -10.80
C LYS A 174 -8.09 5.17 -10.70
N PHE A 175 -7.51 6.06 -9.90
CA PHE A 175 -6.06 6.16 -9.70
C PHE A 175 -5.47 4.84 -9.17
N ASN A 176 -6.00 4.31 -8.07
CA ASN A 176 -5.48 3.09 -7.44
C ASN A 176 -5.61 1.87 -8.36
N TYR A 177 -6.72 1.73 -9.09
CA TYR A 177 -6.98 0.55 -9.92
C TYR A 177 -6.27 0.60 -11.29
N ASP A 178 -6.12 1.78 -11.89
CA ASP A 178 -5.32 1.95 -13.11
C ASP A 178 -3.83 1.71 -12.84
N GLY A 179 -3.41 1.89 -11.58
CA GLY A 179 -2.04 1.65 -11.12
C GLY A 179 -1.66 0.18 -10.91
N LEU A 180 -2.62 -0.74 -10.90
CA LEU A 180 -2.36 -2.16 -10.63
C LEU A 180 -1.57 -2.81 -11.77
N LYS A 181 -0.57 -3.62 -11.42
CA LYS A 181 0.25 -4.34 -12.40
C LYS A 181 0.35 -5.83 -12.09
N TYR A 182 0.45 -6.62 -13.16
CA TYR A 182 0.88 -8.01 -13.09
C TYR A 182 2.12 -8.19 -13.96
N LEU A 183 3.24 -8.54 -13.33
CA LEU A 183 4.52 -8.75 -14.00
C LEU A 183 4.69 -10.26 -14.26
N THR A 184 4.89 -10.67 -15.52
CA THR A 184 4.91 -12.09 -15.95
C THR A 184 6.30 -12.61 -16.27
N LYS A 185 7.09 -11.84 -17.01
CA LYS A 185 8.42 -12.19 -17.49
C LYS A 185 9.27 -10.94 -17.66
N PHE A 186 10.52 -11.04 -17.23
CA PHE A 186 11.55 -10.07 -17.59
C PHE A 186 12.32 -10.59 -18.80
N GLU A 187 12.45 -9.77 -19.84
CA GLU A 187 13.31 -10.03 -20.99
C GLU A 187 14.36 -8.89 -21.03
N GLY A 188 15.59 -9.18 -20.61
CA GLY A 188 16.69 -8.21 -20.59
C GLY A 188 17.80 -8.53 -19.59
N GLU A 189 18.86 -7.73 -19.60
CA GLU A 189 19.88 -7.72 -18.54
C GLU A 189 19.41 -6.86 -17.37
N VAL A 190 19.65 -7.32 -16.14
CA VAL A 190 19.35 -6.56 -14.92
C VAL A 190 20.30 -5.36 -14.89
N PRO A 191 19.83 -4.09 -14.89
CA PRO A 191 20.72 -2.96 -14.76
C PRO A 191 21.51 -3.08 -13.46
N GLU A 192 22.84 -3.00 -13.56
CA GLU A 192 23.69 -2.90 -12.39
C GLU A 192 23.45 -1.53 -11.75
N TYR A 193 22.71 -1.51 -10.64
CA TYR A 193 22.39 -0.27 -9.94
C TYR A 193 23.55 0.08 -9.03
N ASN A 194 24.30 1.11 -9.38
CA ASN A 194 25.34 1.64 -8.51
C ASN A 194 24.65 2.31 -7.31
N GLU A 195 24.97 1.88 -6.09
CA GLU A 195 24.43 2.36 -4.81
C GLU A 195 24.83 3.83 -4.48
N TYR A 196 25.07 4.67 -5.49
CA TYR A 196 25.49 6.06 -5.29
C TYR A 196 24.30 6.99 -5.35
N GLY A 197 23.85 7.47 -4.19
CA GLY A 197 23.02 8.68 -4.16
C GLY A 197 22.09 8.91 -2.98
N TYR A 198 22.35 8.42 -1.77
CA TYR A 198 21.77 9.06 -0.60
C TYR A 198 22.88 9.68 0.25
N ARG A 199 22.96 11.02 0.19
CA ARG A 199 23.53 11.80 1.29
C ARG A 199 22.80 11.35 2.55
N THR A 200 23.57 10.86 3.51
CA THR A 200 23.14 10.83 4.90
C THR A 200 22.59 12.21 5.25
N TYR A 201 21.31 12.29 5.61
CA TYR A 201 20.83 13.43 6.39
C TYR A 201 21.50 13.29 7.75
N ASN A 202 22.70 13.85 7.87
CA ASN A 202 23.27 14.17 9.18
C ASN A 202 22.33 15.20 9.80
N TYR A 203 21.46 14.76 10.72
CA TYR A 203 20.94 15.65 11.74
C TYR A 203 22.13 16.12 12.55
N GLY A 204 22.64 17.28 12.18
CA GLY A 204 23.76 17.93 12.83
C GLY A 204 23.37 18.25 14.27
N SER A 205 23.84 17.41 15.20
CA SER A 205 24.03 17.80 16.58
C SER A 205 24.90 19.05 16.59
N SER A 206 24.33 20.17 17.01
CA SER A 206 25.02 21.44 17.20
C SER A 206 26.19 21.27 18.17
N TYR A 207 27.41 21.36 17.65
CA TYR A 207 28.57 21.77 18.44
C TYR A 207 29.27 22.94 17.74
N SER A 208 29.44 24.01 18.50
CA SER A 208 30.05 25.27 18.13
C SER A 208 31.50 25.10 17.64
N GLY A 209 31.84 25.75 16.53
CA GLY A 209 33.24 25.87 16.07
C GLY A 209 33.36 26.81 14.88
N SER A 210 33.98 27.96 15.13
CA SER A 210 34.13 29.12 14.23
C SER A 210 34.89 28.84 12.93
N SER A 211 34.53 29.61 11.89
CA SER A 211 35.39 30.44 11.00
C SER A 211 35.29 30.22 9.47
N TYR A 212 34.85 31.31 8.83
CA TYR A 212 35.04 31.82 7.46
C TYR A 212 35.50 30.89 6.33
N HIS A 213 34.68 30.77 5.28
CA HIS A 213 34.98 31.36 3.96
C HIS A 213 33.73 31.39 3.06
N SER A 214 33.45 32.57 2.51
CA SER A 214 32.42 32.83 1.51
C SER A 214 32.83 32.29 0.14
N SER A 215 31.94 31.56 -0.55
CA SER A 215 31.80 31.70 -2.00
C SER A 215 30.44 31.20 -2.49
N SER A 216 29.93 31.97 -3.43
CA SER A 216 28.74 31.85 -4.27
C SER A 216 28.30 30.44 -4.70
N SER A 217 26.99 30.19 -4.68
CA SER A 217 26.24 29.80 -5.89
C SER A 217 24.74 29.70 -5.59
N THR A 218 23.95 30.36 -6.43
CA THR A 218 22.49 30.26 -6.50
C THR A 218 22.10 28.86 -6.95
N GLY A 219 21.68 28.00 -6.02
CA GLY A 219 21.17 26.66 -6.31
C GLY A 219 19.72 26.71 -6.78
N SER A 220 19.49 26.45 -8.06
CA SER A 220 18.16 26.15 -8.60
C SER A 220 17.66 24.81 -8.05
N PHE A 221 16.48 24.79 -7.46
CA PHE A 221 15.78 23.57 -7.08
C PHE A 221 15.44 22.76 -8.34
N ARG A 222 16.12 21.62 -8.52
CA ARG A 222 15.69 20.57 -9.45
C ARG A 222 15.09 19.43 -8.61
N THR A 223 13.78 19.26 -8.70
CA THR A 223 13.13 17.99 -8.36
C THR A 223 13.77 16.90 -9.22
N GLY A 224 14.42 15.92 -8.59
CA GLY A 224 15.12 14.85 -9.30
C GLY A 224 14.16 14.09 -10.22
N HIS A 225 14.39 14.21 -11.52
CA HIS A 225 13.78 13.35 -12.52
C HIS A 225 14.59 12.03 -12.49
N TRP A 226 13.94 10.94 -12.11
CA TRP A 226 14.54 9.61 -12.18
C TRP A 226 14.59 9.18 -13.64
N ASP A 227 15.77 9.24 -14.25
CA ASP A 227 15.99 8.81 -15.62
C ASP A 227 16.19 7.30 -15.64
N TYR A 228 15.09 6.55 -15.77
CA TYR A 228 15.12 5.10 -15.88
C TYR A 228 15.28 4.71 -17.36
N THR A 229 16.42 4.16 -17.75
CA THR A 229 16.53 3.35 -18.97
C THR A 229 15.80 2.02 -18.75
N LEU A 230 14.48 2.03 -19.01
CA LEU A 230 13.60 0.89 -18.82
C LEU A 230 13.83 -0.21 -19.87
N ASN A 231 14.35 -1.37 -19.42
CA ASN A 231 14.14 -2.63 -20.11
C ASN A 231 12.67 -3.05 -19.95
N ARG A 232 12.03 -3.46 -21.05
CA ARG A 232 10.57 -3.58 -21.16
C ARG A 232 10.07 -4.87 -20.50
N TYR A 233 9.23 -4.75 -19.48
CA TYR A 233 8.38 -5.88 -19.07
C TYR A 233 7.38 -6.17 -20.18
N VAL A 234 7.21 -7.46 -20.48
CA VAL A 234 6.11 -7.89 -21.31
C VAL A 234 4.87 -7.95 -20.42
N TYR A 235 3.99 -6.97 -20.59
CA TYR A 235 2.64 -7.03 -20.05
C TYR A 235 1.80 -7.90 -20.99
N ASP A 236 0.89 -8.71 -20.44
CA ASP A 236 -0.02 -9.55 -21.25
C ASP A 236 -1.02 -8.71 -22.08
N ASP A 237 -1.00 -7.37 -21.96
CA ASP A 237 -1.91 -6.46 -22.68
C ASP A 237 -1.55 -6.25 -24.18
N GLU A 238 -0.38 -6.69 -24.65
CA GLU A 238 0.07 -6.47 -26.04
C GLU A 238 -0.17 -7.62 -27.04
N VAL A 239 -1.07 -8.57 -26.77
CA VAL A 239 -1.52 -9.55 -27.79
C VAL A 239 -3.01 -9.38 -28.12
N LYS A 240 -3.35 -8.29 -28.82
CA LYS A 240 -4.56 -8.26 -29.66
C LYS A 240 -4.26 -8.89 -31.02
N LYS A 241 -4.34 -10.22 -31.11
CA LYS A 241 -4.67 -10.92 -32.36
C LYS A 241 -5.60 -12.09 -32.07
N GLU A 242 -6.85 -11.91 -32.52
CA GLU A 242 -7.85 -12.91 -32.90
C GLU A 242 -7.74 -14.31 -32.27
N GLU A 243 -8.32 -14.49 -31.08
CA GLU A 243 -8.89 -15.78 -30.71
C GLU A 243 -10.37 -15.61 -30.36
N LYS A 244 -11.23 -15.87 -31.35
CA LYS A 244 -12.59 -16.32 -31.06
C LYS A 244 -12.50 -17.71 -30.44
N LYS A 245 -12.78 -17.86 -29.14
CA LYS A 245 -13.26 -19.14 -28.58
C LYS A 245 -13.92 -18.96 -27.20
N ALA A 246 -15.15 -19.48 -27.15
CA ALA A 246 -15.97 -19.88 -26.00
C ALA A 246 -15.84 -19.05 -24.70
N ALA A 247 -16.82 -18.18 -24.46
CA ALA A 247 -17.03 -17.53 -23.18
C ALA A 247 -17.40 -18.57 -22.10
N THR A 248 -16.41 -18.99 -21.32
CA THR A 248 -16.65 -19.53 -19.98
C THR A 248 -17.27 -18.41 -19.15
N PRO A 249 -18.35 -18.63 -18.36
CA PRO A 249 -18.93 -17.58 -17.53
C PRO A 249 -17.86 -17.01 -16.59
N GLN A 250 -17.45 -15.76 -16.81
CA GLN A 250 -16.62 -15.05 -15.84
C GLN A 250 -17.51 -14.78 -14.63
N LYS A 251 -17.19 -15.43 -13.51
CA LYS A 251 -17.75 -15.10 -12.19
C LYS A 251 -17.29 -13.67 -11.86
N SER A 252 -18.22 -12.72 -11.88
CA SER A 252 -17.97 -11.35 -11.43
C SER A 252 -17.60 -11.36 -9.96
N LEU A 253 -16.63 -10.54 -9.55
CA LEU A 253 -16.35 -10.30 -8.14
C LEU A 253 -17.62 -9.76 -7.47
N SER A 254 -18.03 -10.37 -6.37
CA SER A 254 -19.20 -9.92 -5.63
C SER A 254 -18.88 -8.59 -4.94
N SER A 255 -19.81 -7.64 -4.97
CA SER A 255 -19.77 -6.55 -4.02
C SER A 255 -19.96 -7.14 -2.60
N PRO A 256 -19.14 -6.74 -1.61
CA PRO A 256 -19.34 -7.17 -0.23
C PRO A 256 -20.73 -6.76 0.23
N SER A 257 -21.34 -7.58 1.08
CA SER A 257 -22.70 -7.33 1.53
C SER A 257 -22.73 -6.08 2.41
N ALA A 258 -23.87 -5.38 2.44
CA ALA A 258 -24.09 -4.28 3.37
C ALA A 258 -23.93 -4.71 4.85
N GLU A 259 -24.05 -6.01 5.13
CA GLU A 259 -23.82 -6.60 6.44
C GLU A 259 -22.33 -6.70 6.80
N ASP A 260 -21.48 -6.99 5.81
CA ASP A 260 -20.02 -6.97 5.97
C ASP A 260 -19.55 -5.56 6.30
N LEU A 261 -20.03 -4.55 5.56
CA LEU A 261 -19.74 -3.14 5.84
C LEU A 261 -20.26 -2.71 7.22
N ARG A 262 -21.48 -3.12 7.62
CA ARG A 262 -22.05 -2.76 8.95
C ARG A 262 -21.30 -3.37 10.13
N LYS A 263 -20.80 -4.61 10.00
CA LYS A 263 -19.96 -5.24 11.03
C LYS A 263 -18.59 -4.57 11.16
N ILE A 264 -18.15 -3.85 10.12
CA ILE A 264 -16.87 -3.16 10.05
C ILE A 264 -16.97 -1.73 10.62
N TYR A 265 -18.06 -1.00 10.35
CA TYR A 265 -18.18 0.42 10.71
C TYR A 265 -18.95 0.72 12.01
N GLY A 266 -19.54 -0.28 12.66
CA GLY A 266 -20.42 -0.04 13.80
C GLY A 266 -21.70 0.70 13.41
N THR A 267 -22.76 0.52 14.18
CA THR A 267 -24.07 1.12 13.90
C THR A 267 -24.10 2.61 14.19
N GLY A 268 -23.57 3.42 13.27
CA GLY A 268 -23.73 4.88 13.22
C GLY A 268 -24.81 5.29 12.22
N ALA A 269 -26.00 4.70 12.29
CA ALA A 269 -27.16 5.14 11.52
C ALA A 269 -28.39 5.14 12.44
N THR A 270 -28.56 6.23 13.19
CA THR A 270 -29.85 6.53 13.82
C THR A 270 -30.87 6.77 12.71
N LYS A 271 -31.97 6.02 12.80
CA LYS A 271 -33.13 6.12 11.93
C LYS A 271 -33.64 7.58 11.91
N LYS A 272 -33.98 8.09 10.72
CA LYS A 272 -34.91 9.22 10.59
C LYS A 272 -36.25 8.82 11.24
N GLU A 273 -36.59 9.43 12.35
CA GLU A 273 -37.98 9.66 12.75
C GLU A 273 -38.28 11.16 12.63
N GLU A 274 -39.37 11.49 11.95
CA GLU A 274 -39.91 12.86 11.87
C GLU A 274 -40.49 13.30 13.23
N PRO A 275 -40.55 14.62 13.51
CA PRO A 275 -40.57 15.12 14.88
C PRO A 275 -42.00 15.20 15.44
N LYS A 276 -42.19 14.66 16.65
CA LYS A 276 -43.25 15.13 17.55
C LYS A 276 -42.66 16.21 18.47
N LYS A 277 -43.30 17.36 18.46
CA LYS A 277 -43.03 18.51 19.33
C LYS A 277 -43.26 18.12 20.79
N GLU A 278 -42.23 18.17 21.62
CA GLU A 278 -42.40 18.51 23.03
C GLU A 278 -41.10 19.06 23.60
N ALA A 279 -41.19 20.20 24.27
CA ALA A 279 -40.08 20.94 24.83
C ALA A 279 -39.74 20.39 26.22
N ALA A 280 -38.46 20.10 26.49
CA ALA A 280 -37.76 20.48 27.73
C ALA A 280 -36.35 19.84 27.86
N LYS A 281 -35.40 20.73 28.19
CA LYS A 281 -34.13 20.55 28.93
C LYS A 281 -33.01 19.72 28.29
N ILE A 282 -32.07 20.48 27.70
CA ILE A 282 -30.74 20.08 27.24
C ILE A 282 -29.83 19.81 28.45
N PRO A 283 -29.22 18.63 28.61
CA PRO A 283 -28.01 18.44 29.43
C PRO A 283 -26.77 18.91 28.66
N PRO A 284 -25.71 19.38 29.35
CA PRO A 284 -24.57 20.01 28.72
C PRO A 284 -23.82 19.05 27.80
N GLN A 285 -23.53 19.58 26.61
CA GLN A 285 -22.73 18.99 25.56
C GLN A 285 -21.30 18.75 26.08
N MET A 286 -20.85 17.49 26.07
CA MET A 286 -19.40 17.22 26.12
C MET A 286 -18.86 17.58 24.75
N ASP A 287 -18.25 18.75 24.64
CA ASP A 287 -17.42 19.11 23.51
C ASP A 287 -16.22 18.16 23.49
N THR A 288 -16.27 17.14 22.62
CA THR A 288 -15.05 16.53 22.12
C THR A 288 -14.45 17.52 21.15
N ASP A 289 -13.49 18.27 21.66
CA ASP A 289 -12.69 19.24 20.94
C ASP A 289 -11.86 18.54 19.85
N TRP A 290 -12.41 18.50 18.63
CA TRP A 290 -11.75 17.92 17.46
C TRP A 290 -10.47 18.69 17.09
N GLU A 291 -10.36 19.98 17.47
CA GLU A 291 -9.13 20.76 17.28
C GLU A 291 -8.01 20.22 18.19
N SER A 292 -8.34 19.69 19.38
CA SER A 292 -7.36 19.07 20.27
C SER A 292 -6.79 17.73 19.78
N LEU A 293 -7.54 16.99 18.95
CA LEU A 293 -7.07 15.76 18.31
C LEU A 293 -6.21 16.07 17.07
N GLN A 294 -6.61 17.08 16.29
CA GLN A 294 -5.82 17.60 15.16
C GLN A 294 -4.48 18.17 15.64
N GLU A 295 -4.48 18.94 16.73
CA GLU A 295 -3.26 19.48 17.36
C GLU A 295 -2.37 18.39 18.00
N ALA A 296 -2.96 17.26 18.44
CA ALA A 296 -2.21 16.12 18.95
C ALA A 296 -1.56 15.32 17.81
N GLU A 297 -2.21 15.24 16.65
CA GLU A 297 -1.65 14.67 15.42
C GLU A 297 -0.56 15.56 14.81
N ASP A 298 -0.76 16.88 14.78
CA ASP A 298 0.25 17.84 14.30
C ASP A 298 1.49 17.86 15.23
N ARG A 299 1.31 17.79 16.56
CA ARG A 299 2.41 17.66 17.54
C ARG A 299 3.10 16.30 17.51
N ALA A 300 2.38 15.24 17.14
CA ALA A 300 3.00 13.93 16.90
C ALA A 300 3.85 13.95 15.62
N TRP A 301 3.47 14.75 14.62
CA TRP A 301 4.18 14.89 13.35
C TRP A 301 5.43 15.80 13.43
N GLU A 302 5.41 16.86 14.23
CA GLU A 302 6.61 17.69 14.49
C GLU A 302 7.74 16.89 15.18
N ASN A 303 7.38 15.89 15.99
CA ASN A 303 8.35 14.97 16.61
C ASN A 303 8.88 13.89 15.64
N TYR A 304 8.29 13.77 14.45
CA TYR A 304 8.73 12.87 13.38
C TYR A 304 9.59 13.55 12.30
N GLN A 305 9.85 14.86 12.43
CA GLN A 305 10.80 15.60 11.59
C GLN A 305 12.23 15.64 12.18
N CYS A 306 12.72 14.51 12.70
CA CYS A 306 14.16 14.27 12.93
C CYS A 306 14.63 13.00 12.20
#